data_AF-A0A550C970-F1
#
_entry.id   AF-A0A550C970-F1
#
_cell.length_a   1.000
_cell.length_b   1.000
_cell.length_c   1.000
_cell.angle_alpha   90.00
_cell.angle_beta   90.00
_cell.angle_gamma   90.00
#
_symmetry.space_group_name_H-M   'P 1'
#
loop_
_entity.id
_entity.type
_entity.pdbx_description
1 polymer ?
#
loop_
_entity_poly.entity_id
_entity_poly.type
_entity_poly.pdbx_seq_one_letter_code
_entity_poly.pdbx_strand_id
1 'polypeptide(L)'
;MEWVFGLPRGGLSYYLKSQENGVCFRADICQMYARGDFVLAPTFRLYMDAMDFIQHAGLINRNAKDKSPRRPLTSMASPEGLYRYVFIPRTDEARALQEEFGLPLQAEGDLHGDTHPIQGIPFDAGVRQLRIVECYAHPFSVSTFASQMLWNRTSKVSGQYHCCTGSLVDQWRLQRISPPQWFVDELKHGSDDVELTPSEATGYLLCIPQAEASAPEPVHIPHDTTIDDDDYRQRVSVWAFEVDPKSKPETEPPRSPLQLRRSDRLREKACPYASPSPQHCATPLSPPRRVPPALRYRDPLRRPPAWTKRNGGFPTPRFCSNDWAYFRYRVALNAPRVT
;
A
#
# COMPACT_ATOMS: atom_id res chain seq x y z
N MET A 1 3.41 10.22 17.88
CA MET A 1 4.04 9.84 16.60
C MET A 1 2.98 9.43 15.58
N GLU A 2 2.37 8.24 15.64
CA GLU A 2 1.35 7.76 14.67
C GLU A 2 0.30 8.81 14.27
N TRP A 3 -0.24 9.50 15.27
CA TRP A 3 -1.18 10.59 15.09
C TRP A 3 -0.72 11.67 14.10
N VAL A 4 0.53 12.14 14.27
CA VAL A 4 1.16 13.16 13.42
C VAL A 4 1.19 12.67 11.97
N PHE A 5 1.42 11.38 11.74
CA PHE A 5 1.62 10.81 10.41
C PHE A 5 0.35 10.41 9.66
N GLY A 6 -0.83 10.69 10.23
CA GLY A 6 -2.05 10.18 9.62
C GLY A 6 -2.28 8.69 9.79
N LEU A 7 -1.44 8.02 10.58
CA LEU A 7 -1.57 6.59 10.81
C LEU A 7 -2.60 6.34 11.93
N PRO A 8 -3.40 5.26 11.84
CA PRO A 8 -4.21 4.82 12.96
C PRO A 8 -3.30 4.47 14.13
N ARG A 9 -3.83 4.54 15.36
CA ARG A 9 -3.10 4.10 16.55
C ARG A 9 -2.65 2.66 16.37
N GLY A 10 -1.40 2.29 16.66
CA GLY A 10 -0.80 0.97 16.35
C GLY A 10 -0.34 0.76 14.90
N GLY A 11 -0.72 1.65 13.99
CA GLY A 11 -0.46 1.55 12.56
C GLY A 11 1.00 1.78 12.15
N LEU A 12 1.84 2.37 13.00
CA LEU A 12 3.24 2.63 12.63
C LEU A 12 4.00 1.33 12.39
N SER A 13 3.73 0.28 13.18
CA SER A 13 4.40 -1.01 13.00
C SER A 13 4.05 -1.69 11.67
N TYR A 14 2.81 -1.51 11.20
CA TYR A 14 2.35 -2.01 9.90
C TYR A 14 2.93 -1.18 8.76
N TYR A 15 2.94 0.15 8.90
CA TYR A 15 3.57 1.06 7.95
C TYR A 15 5.05 0.71 7.76
N LEU A 16 5.82 0.61 8.84
CA LEU A 16 7.25 0.28 8.76
C LEU A 16 7.55 -1.11 8.14
N LYS A 17 6.59 -2.03 8.22
CA LYS A 17 6.68 -3.37 7.61
C LYS A 17 6.07 -3.43 6.21
N SER A 18 5.47 -2.34 5.74
CA SER A 18 4.85 -2.31 4.43
C SER A 18 5.91 -2.34 3.33
N GLN A 19 5.56 -2.93 2.18
CA GLN A 19 6.50 -3.10 1.07
C GLN A 19 7.02 -1.75 0.56
N GLU A 20 6.17 -0.72 0.61
CA GLU A 20 6.45 0.65 0.17
C GLU A 20 7.45 1.38 1.07
N ASN A 21 7.72 0.85 2.27
CA ASN A 21 8.69 1.41 3.20
C ASN A 21 9.98 0.59 3.32
N GLY A 22 10.03 -0.58 2.67
CA GLY A 22 11.22 -1.42 2.60
C GLY A 22 12.11 -1.03 1.42
N VAL A 23 13.43 -1.01 1.66
CA VAL A 23 14.42 -1.05 0.57
C VAL A 23 14.94 -2.48 0.47
N CYS A 24 14.77 -3.11 -0.68
CA CYS A 24 15.26 -4.46 -0.94
C CYS A 24 16.55 -4.40 -1.75
N PHE A 25 17.61 -5.00 -1.24
CA PHE A 25 18.91 -5.09 -1.91
C PHE A 25 19.34 -6.55 -2.08
N ARG A 26 20.29 -6.79 -3.00
CA ARG A 26 21.12 -8.01 -2.98
C ARG A 26 21.78 -8.13 -1.60
N ALA A 27 21.93 -9.35 -1.09
CA ALA A 27 22.27 -9.58 0.32
C ALA A 27 23.59 -8.90 0.77
N ASP A 28 24.61 -8.90 -0.07
CA ASP A 28 25.88 -8.20 0.12
C ASP A 28 25.69 -6.67 0.19
N ILE A 29 24.92 -6.09 -0.73
CA ILE A 29 24.62 -4.65 -0.77
C ILE A 29 23.79 -4.25 0.45
N CYS A 30 22.85 -5.10 0.88
CA CYS A 30 22.08 -4.89 2.09
C CYS A 30 22.97 -4.79 3.32
N GLN A 31 23.97 -5.68 3.44
CA GLN A 31 24.95 -5.63 4.53
C GLN A 31 25.83 -4.38 4.46
N MET A 32 26.22 -3.95 3.25
CA MET A 32 26.95 -2.68 3.07
C MET A 32 26.11 -1.47 3.50
N TYR A 33 24.84 -1.43 3.09
CA TYR A 33 23.92 -0.37 3.49
C TYR A 33 23.73 -0.35 5.01
N ALA A 34 23.47 -1.52 5.63
CA ALA A 34 23.25 -1.65 7.07
C ALA A 34 24.47 -1.23 7.90
N ARG A 35 25.69 -1.45 7.40
CA ARG A 35 26.95 -0.98 8.04
C ARG A 35 27.23 0.50 7.81
N GLY A 36 26.50 1.15 6.90
CA GLY A 36 26.74 2.52 6.51
C GLY A 36 28.00 2.69 5.65
N ASP A 37 28.33 1.67 4.84
CA ASP A 37 29.41 1.72 3.85
C ASP A 37 29.04 2.67 2.69
N PHE A 38 27.73 2.83 2.45
CA PHE A 38 27.15 3.94 1.71
C PHE A 38 25.88 4.42 2.39
N VAL A 39 25.46 5.63 2.05
CA VAL A 39 24.22 6.24 2.54
C VAL A 39 23.38 6.70 1.36
N LEU A 40 22.08 6.42 1.42
CA LEU A 40 21.10 7.04 0.54
C LEU A 40 20.52 8.26 1.25
N ALA A 41 20.52 9.41 0.60
CA ALA A 41 19.88 10.62 1.11
C ALA A 41 18.95 11.19 0.04
N PRO A 42 17.79 11.79 0.39
CA PRO A 42 16.96 12.47 -0.60
C PRO A 42 17.76 13.50 -1.38
N THR A 43 17.47 13.62 -2.67
CA THR A 43 17.95 14.77 -3.45
C THR A 43 17.40 16.08 -2.85
N PHE A 44 18.02 17.21 -3.19
CA PHE A 44 17.53 18.50 -2.68
C PHE A 44 16.14 18.81 -3.22
N ARG A 45 15.85 18.42 -4.47
CA ARG A 45 14.50 18.51 -5.03
C ARG A 45 13.51 17.66 -4.22
N LEU A 46 13.83 16.40 -3.97
CA LEU A 46 12.98 15.50 -3.20
C LEU A 46 12.76 15.98 -1.77
N TYR A 47 13.78 16.56 -1.14
CA TYR A 47 13.64 17.23 0.16
C TYR A 47 12.62 18.37 0.08
N MET A 48 12.72 19.24 -0.93
CA MET A 48 11.79 20.36 -1.10
C MET A 48 10.35 19.87 -1.35
N ASP A 49 10.17 18.88 -2.22
CA ASP A 49 8.85 18.30 -2.50
C ASP A 49 8.26 17.66 -1.23
N ALA A 50 9.09 17.02 -0.40
CA ALA A 50 8.67 16.47 0.88
C ALA A 50 8.30 17.54 1.91
N MET A 51 9.07 18.63 2.00
CA MET A 51 8.76 19.76 2.88
C MET A 51 7.48 20.49 2.44
N ASP A 52 7.31 20.69 1.14
CA ASP A 52 6.10 21.26 0.55
C ASP A 52 4.88 20.38 0.83
N PHE A 53 5.02 19.06 0.67
CA PHE A 53 3.99 18.11 1.05
C PHE A 53 3.65 18.18 2.54
N ILE A 54 4.65 18.24 3.44
CA ILE A 54 4.43 18.36 4.89
C ILE A 54 3.61 19.61 5.22
N GLN A 55 3.91 20.73 4.55
CA GLN A 55 3.19 21.99 4.72
C GLN A 55 1.75 21.89 4.20
N HIS A 56 1.54 21.39 2.99
CA HIS A 56 0.22 21.26 2.35
C HIS A 56 -0.67 20.19 2.97
N ALA A 57 -0.09 19.09 3.45
CA ALA A 57 -0.81 18.04 4.18
C ALA A 57 -1.32 18.52 5.55
N GLY A 58 -1.00 19.77 5.93
CA GLY A 58 -1.40 20.37 7.19
C GLY A 58 -0.81 19.61 8.36
N LEU A 59 0.40 19.06 8.24
CA LEU A 59 1.08 18.35 9.34
C LEU A 59 1.60 19.34 10.40
N ILE A 60 1.94 20.56 9.97
CA ILE A 60 2.47 21.63 10.81
C ILE A 60 1.28 22.44 11.39
N ASN A 61 1.38 22.84 12.66
CA ASN A 61 0.42 23.71 13.36
C ASN A 61 -1.01 23.16 13.58
N ARG A 62 -1.20 21.84 13.56
CA ARG A 62 -2.51 21.25 13.91
C ARG A 62 -2.83 21.44 15.38
N ASN A 63 -4.05 21.87 15.66
CA ASN A 63 -4.59 21.98 17.02
C ASN A 63 -5.64 20.88 17.28
N ALA A 64 -6.07 20.76 18.54
CA ALA A 64 -7.04 19.74 18.96
C ALA A 64 -8.41 19.80 18.26
N LYS A 65 -8.74 20.91 17.58
CA LYS A 65 -10.02 21.10 16.87
C LYS A 65 -9.97 20.67 15.41
N ASP A 66 -8.79 20.41 14.86
CA ASP A 66 -8.63 20.01 13.47
C ASP A 66 -9.02 18.53 13.27
N LYS A 67 -10.14 18.31 12.58
CA LYS A 67 -10.69 17.00 12.23
C LYS A 67 -10.46 16.61 10.76
N SER A 68 -9.71 17.40 9.99
CA SER A 68 -9.55 17.14 8.56
C SER A 68 -8.86 15.79 8.30
N PRO A 69 -9.27 15.05 7.24
CA PRO A 69 -8.73 13.73 6.95
C PRO A 69 -7.22 13.82 6.83
N ARG A 70 -6.53 12.90 7.53
CA ARG A 70 -5.08 12.91 7.52
C ARG A 70 -4.58 12.24 6.26
N ARG A 71 -3.67 12.92 5.56
CA ARG A 71 -2.96 12.35 4.43
C ARG A 71 -1.86 11.46 5.00
N PRO A 72 -1.91 10.14 4.77
CA PRO A 72 -0.86 9.26 5.25
C PRO A 72 0.46 9.63 4.56
N LEU A 73 1.58 9.28 5.18
CA LEU A 73 2.90 9.39 4.55
C LEU A 73 2.92 8.75 3.15
N THR A 74 2.12 7.71 2.92
CA THR A 74 1.96 7.04 1.62
C THR A 74 1.37 7.91 0.50
N SER A 75 0.89 9.12 0.79
CA SER A 75 0.24 9.99 -0.20
C SER A 75 1.16 11.03 -0.85
N MET A 76 2.38 11.19 -0.33
CA MET A 76 3.45 11.74 -1.15
C MET A 76 3.77 10.61 -2.13
N ALA A 77 3.16 10.62 -3.31
CA ALA A 77 3.38 9.65 -4.35
C ALA A 77 4.08 10.37 -5.50
N SER A 78 5.27 9.89 -5.86
CA SER A 78 5.86 10.27 -7.15
C SER A 78 4.88 9.86 -8.27
N PRO A 79 4.72 10.64 -9.36
CA PRO A 79 3.86 10.27 -10.48
C PRO A 79 4.17 8.87 -11.03
N GLU A 80 5.44 8.46 -10.93
CA GLU A 80 5.96 7.16 -11.38
C GLU A 80 6.19 6.18 -10.21
N GLY A 81 5.88 6.59 -8.98
CA GLY A 81 6.09 5.81 -7.75
C GLY A 81 7.55 5.72 -7.28
N LEU A 82 8.51 6.18 -8.07
CA LEU A 82 9.94 6.16 -7.74
C LEU A 82 10.42 7.48 -7.13
N TYR A 83 11.25 7.38 -6.10
CA TYR A 83 11.95 8.52 -5.50
C TYR A 83 13.43 8.47 -5.83
N ARG A 84 14.01 9.64 -6.07
CA ARG A 84 15.41 9.80 -6.44
C ARG A 84 16.25 10.12 -5.22
N TYR A 85 17.24 9.27 -4.95
CA TYR A 85 18.15 9.38 -3.82
C TYR A 85 19.59 9.54 -4.30
N VAL A 86 20.36 10.31 -3.55
CA VAL A 86 21.79 10.46 -3.74
C VAL A 86 22.50 9.32 -3.04
N PHE A 87 23.35 8.62 -3.77
CA PHE A 87 24.27 7.61 -3.26
C PHE A 87 25.56 8.27 -2.79
N ILE A 88 25.79 8.26 -1.49
CA ILE A 88 26.99 8.82 -0.84
C ILE A 88 27.90 7.64 -0.43
N PRO A 89 28.94 7.32 -1.20
CA PRO A 89 29.88 6.26 -0.85
C PRO A 89 30.72 6.68 0.35
N ARG A 90 30.96 5.76 1.28
CA ARG A 90 31.83 5.99 2.46
C ARG A 90 33.03 5.05 2.50
N THR A 91 33.00 3.95 1.74
CA THR A 91 34.12 3.04 1.55
C THR A 91 34.47 2.89 0.06
N ASP A 92 35.61 2.26 -0.23
CA ASP A 92 36.05 2.01 -1.59
C ASP A 92 35.18 0.95 -2.28
N GLU A 93 34.68 -0.04 -1.53
CA GLU A 93 33.73 -1.03 -2.03
C GLU A 93 32.41 -0.38 -2.45
N ALA A 94 31.92 0.59 -1.66
CA ALA A 94 30.74 1.36 -2.01
C ALA A 94 30.97 2.23 -3.26
N ARG A 95 32.18 2.72 -3.49
CA ARG A 95 32.52 3.47 -4.71
C ARG A 95 32.58 2.54 -5.92
N ALA A 96 33.18 1.36 -5.77
CA ALA A 96 33.18 0.33 -6.80
C ALA A 96 31.75 -0.08 -7.19
N LEU A 97 30.83 -0.12 -6.22
CA LEU A 97 29.41 -0.37 -6.48
C LEU A 97 28.77 0.67 -7.42
N GLN A 98 29.15 1.94 -7.29
CA GLN A 98 28.64 2.99 -8.19
C GLN A 98 29.09 2.78 -9.64
N GLU A 99 30.32 2.27 -9.81
CA GLU A 99 30.89 1.95 -11.12
C GLU A 99 30.29 0.67 -11.71
N GLU A 100 30.15 -0.38 -10.89
CA GLU A 100 29.54 -1.67 -11.27
C GLU A 100 28.13 -1.47 -11.86
N PHE A 101 27.31 -0.66 -11.20
CA PHE A 101 25.93 -0.39 -11.66
C PHE A 101 25.81 0.78 -12.62
N GLY A 102 26.90 1.46 -12.96
CA GLY A 102 26.90 2.59 -13.88
C GLY A 102 25.92 3.70 -13.48
N LEU A 103 25.81 3.98 -12.17
CA LEU A 103 24.76 4.86 -11.65
C LEU A 103 24.85 6.27 -12.28
N PRO A 104 23.72 6.89 -12.66
CA PRO A 104 23.71 8.21 -13.28
C PRO A 104 24.21 9.28 -12.29
N LEU A 105 24.83 10.33 -12.83
CA LEU A 105 25.12 11.53 -12.05
C LEU A 105 23.84 12.27 -11.70
N GLN A 106 23.92 13.09 -10.65
CA GLN A 106 22.87 14.01 -10.28
C GLN A 106 22.54 14.97 -11.43
N ALA A 107 21.26 15.02 -11.82
CA ALA A 107 20.77 15.93 -12.85
C ALA A 107 20.40 17.29 -12.24
N GLU A 108 20.21 18.31 -13.08
CA GLU A 108 19.76 19.63 -12.62
C GLU A 108 18.40 19.57 -11.90
N GLY A 109 17.50 18.68 -12.36
CA GLY A 109 16.20 18.45 -11.71
C GLY A 109 16.28 17.83 -10.30
N ASP A 110 17.42 17.26 -9.92
CA ASP A 110 17.65 16.72 -8.56
C ASP A 110 18.09 17.81 -7.57
N LEU A 111 18.53 18.95 -8.09
CA LEU A 111 19.03 20.08 -7.34
C LEU A 111 17.91 21.09 -7.05
N HIS A 112 18.23 22.10 -6.24
CA HIS A 112 17.39 23.26 -6.02
C HIS A 112 18.10 24.50 -6.57
N GLY A 113 18.27 24.55 -7.90
CA GLY A 113 19.13 25.55 -8.54
C GLY A 113 20.60 25.31 -8.16
N ASP A 114 21.27 26.36 -7.68
CA ASP A 114 22.67 26.29 -7.21
C ASP A 114 22.81 26.52 -5.69
N THR A 115 21.69 26.46 -4.95
CA THR A 115 21.66 26.83 -3.52
C THR A 115 21.10 25.72 -2.63
N HIS A 116 21.67 25.64 -1.43
CA HIS A 116 21.25 24.73 -0.37
C HIS A 116 19.84 25.10 0.13
N PRO A 117 18.87 24.17 0.13
CA PRO A 117 17.46 24.51 0.36
C PRO A 117 17.16 25.04 1.77
N ILE A 118 17.99 24.72 2.76
CA ILE A 118 17.81 25.21 4.15
C ILE A 118 18.62 26.47 4.43
N GLN A 119 19.84 26.55 3.89
CA GLN A 119 20.82 27.54 4.30
C GLN A 119 20.89 28.72 3.32
N GLY A 120 20.37 28.55 2.11
CA GLY A 120 20.43 29.55 1.04
C GLY A 120 21.84 29.80 0.50
N ILE A 121 22.84 29.01 0.92
CA ILE A 121 24.24 29.14 0.48
C ILE A 121 24.50 28.32 -0.79
N PRO A 122 25.51 28.66 -1.61
CA PRO A 122 25.91 27.84 -2.74
C PRO A 122 26.34 26.42 -2.33
N PHE A 123 26.12 25.44 -3.20
CA PHE A 123 26.57 24.07 -2.97
C PHE A 123 28.11 23.94 -2.92
N ASP A 124 28.63 23.13 -1.99
CA ASP A 124 30.05 22.74 -2.02
C ASP A 124 30.42 22.00 -3.31
N ALA A 125 31.68 22.17 -3.72
CA ALA A 125 32.27 21.40 -4.81
C ALA A 125 32.17 19.88 -4.53
N GLY A 126 31.62 19.14 -5.51
CA GLY A 126 31.43 17.69 -5.42
C GLY A 126 29.97 17.25 -5.25
N VAL A 127 29.04 18.13 -4.89
CA VAL A 127 27.60 17.81 -4.83
C VAL A 127 27.10 17.20 -6.15
N ARG A 128 27.40 17.86 -7.28
CA ARG A 128 27.01 17.41 -8.63
C ARG A 128 27.69 16.10 -9.08
N GLN A 129 28.74 15.66 -8.38
CA GLN A 129 29.49 14.44 -8.73
C GLN A 129 28.88 13.18 -8.08
N LEU A 130 27.91 13.35 -7.18
CA LEU A 130 27.25 12.23 -6.54
C LEU A 130 26.31 11.52 -7.53
N ARG A 131 26.16 10.21 -7.32
CA ARG A 131 25.32 9.36 -8.17
C ARG A 131 23.91 9.25 -7.63
N ILE A 132 22.96 8.95 -8.50
CA ILE A 132 21.55 8.80 -8.16
C ILE A 132 21.13 7.32 -8.21
N VAL A 133 20.27 6.96 -7.26
CA VAL A 133 19.54 5.70 -7.20
C VAL A 133 18.06 6.02 -7.11
N GLU A 134 17.25 5.31 -7.87
CA GLU A 134 15.80 5.39 -7.81
C GLU A 134 15.26 4.22 -7.00
N CYS A 135 14.36 4.48 -6.05
CA CYS A 135 13.69 3.41 -5.33
C CYS A 135 12.30 3.84 -4.84
N TYR A 136 11.46 2.83 -4.56
CA TYR A 136 10.09 3.02 -4.07
C TYR A 136 10.02 3.41 -2.59
N ALA A 137 11.12 3.25 -1.86
CA ALA A 137 11.10 3.48 -0.42
C ALA A 137 10.81 4.94 -0.12
N HIS A 138 9.92 5.18 0.83
CA HIS A 138 9.49 6.52 1.18
C HIS A 138 10.65 7.37 1.76
N PRO A 139 10.75 8.67 1.42
CA PRO A 139 11.86 9.55 1.85
C PRO A 139 12.03 9.67 3.35
N PHE A 140 10.95 9.49 4.13
CA PHE A 140 11.03 9.44 5.59
C PHE A 140 11.92 8.31 6.10
N SER A 141 11.69 7.09 5.61
CA SER A 141 12.40 5.89 6.03
C SER A 141 13.89 6.00 5.68
N VAL A 142 14.18 6.45 4.47
CA VAL A 142 15.55 6.68 4.00
C VAL A 142 16.22 7.80 4.81
N SER A 143 15.55 8.92 5.03
CA SER A 143 16.12 10.06 5.77
C SER A 143 16.39 9.75 7.23
N THR A 144 15.58 8.91 7.87
CA THR A 144 15.80 8.49 9.25
C THR A 144 17.13 7.73 9.37
N PHE A 145 17.38 6.79 8.46
CA PHE A 145 18.64 6.05 8.43
C PHE A 145 19.81 6.97 8.02
N ALA A 146 19.62 7.81 7.01
CA ALA A 146 20.63 8.74 6.54
C ALA A 146 21.08 9.73 7.63
N SER A 147 20.13 10.33 8.34
CA SER A 147 20.40 11.24 9.45
C SER A 147 21.24 10.55 10.52
N GLN A 148 20.89 9.31 10.88
CA GLN A 148 21.65 8.54 11.85
C GLN A 148 23.09 8.23 11.39
N MET A 149 23.26 7.80 10.14
CA MET A 149 24.57 7.43 9.60
C MET A 149 25.48 8.63 9.36
N LEU A 150 24.90 9.79 9.01
CA LEU A 150 25.65 11.00 8.74
C LEU A 150 25.99 11.80 10.00
N TRP A 151 25.21 11.71 11.07
CA TRP A 151 25.35 12.51 12.30
C TRP A 151 26.80 12.71 12.81
N ASN A 152 27.61 11.64 12.83
CA ASN A 152 28.99 11.68 13.35
C ASN A 152 30.07 11.67 12.26
N ARG A 153 29.70 11.60 10.98
CA ARG A 153 30.61 11.17 9.90
C ARG A 153 30.35 11.95 8.61
N THR A 154 30.20 13.27 8.72
CA THR A 154 29.95 14.17 7.58
C THR A 154 31.24 14.78 7.01
N SER A 155 31.42 14.65 5.71
CA SER A 155 32.20 15.58 4.88
C SER A 155 31.42 16.88 4.65
N LYS A 156 32.03 17.92 4.05
CA LYS A 156 31.32 19.15 3.67
C LYS A 156 30.11 18.86 2.76
N VAL A 157 30.33 18.07 1.71
CA VAL A 157 29.30 17.65 0.76
C VAL A 157 28.19 16.83 1.44
N SER A 158 28.54 15.77 2.19
CA SER A 158 27.53 14.94 2.87
C SER A 158 26.85 15.67 4.03
N GLY A 159 27.50 16.69 4.61
CA GLY A 159 26.94 17.59 5.61
C GLY A 159 25.71 18.34 5.12
N GLN A 160 25.69 18.75 3.86
CA GLN A 160 24.53 19.40 3.25
C GLN A 160 23.30 18.46 3.21
N TYR A 161 23.51 17.21 2.78
CA TYR A 161 22.46 16.19 2.82
C TYR A 161 22.06 15.81 4.24
N HIS A 162 23.00 15.81 5.18
CA HIS A 162 22.72 15.60 6.60
C HIS A 162 21.81 16.70 7.16
N CYS A 163 22.06 17.98 6.85
CA CYS A 163 21.20 19.07 7.26
C CYS A 163 19.77 18.88 6.72
N CYS A 164 19.62 18.49 5.45
CA CYS A 164 18.32 18.23 4.84
C CYS A 164 17.60 17.06 5.51
N THR A 165 18.26 15.90 5.61
CA THR A 165 17.68 14.70 6.25
C THR A 165 17.37 14.92 7.72
N GLY A 166 18.22 15.64 8.45
CA GLY A 166 18.01 16.03 9.85
C GLY A 166 16.81 16.94 10.01
N SER A 167 16.72 18.04 9.23
CA SER A 167 15.57 18.94 9.24
C SER A 167 14.27 18.21 8.95
N LEU A 168 14.29 17.37 7.91
CA LEU A 168 13.17 16.52 7.50
C LEU A 168 12.75 15.65 8.69
N VAL A 169 13.67 14.82 9.24
CA VAL A 169 13.46 13.98 10.43
C VAL A 169 12.94 14.77 11.64
N ASP A 170 13.46 15.97 11.89
CA ASP A 170 13.07 16.81 13.02
C ASP A 170 11.63 17.32 12.91
N GLN A 171 11.14 17.65 11.70
CA GLN A 171 9.71 17.95 11.51
C GLN A 171 8.82 16.81 12.00
N TRP A 172 9.29 15.57 11.91
CA TRP A 172 8.55 14.40 12.38
C TRP A 172 8.85 13.98 13.81
N ARG A 173 10.01 14.37 14.34
CA ARG A 173 10.37 14.18 15.75
C ARG A 173 9.85 15.29 16.65
N LEU A 174 8.98 16.19 16.19
CA LEU A 174 8.32 17.20 17.03
C LEU A 174 7.54 16.53 18.20
N GLN A 175 8.26 16.16 19.25
CA GLN A 175 7.80 15.60 20.52
C GLN A 175 6.91 16.58 21.29
N ARG A 176 6.83 17.83 20.81
CA ARG A 176 6.08 18.92 21.42
C ARG A 176 4.57 18.83 21.17
N ILE A 177 4.11 17.95 20.28
CA ILE A 177 2.68 17.82 19.99
C ILE A 177 2.14 16.54 20.63
N SER A 178 1.43 16.73 21.74
CA SER A 178 0.67 15.64 22.36
C SER A 178 -0.44 15.20 21.41
N PRO A 179 -0.65 13.88 21.20
CA PRO A 179 -1.79 13.43 20.44
C PRO A 179 -3.08 13.89 21.15
N PRO A 180 -4.11 14.32 20.40
CA PRO A 180 -5.39 14.71 20.96
C PRO A 180 -6.07 13.51 21.61
N GLN A 181 -6.86 13.80 22.64
CA GLN A 181 -7.48 12.78 23.49
C GLN A 181 -8.26 11.72 22.69
N TRP A 182 -9.00 12.14 21.66
CA TRP A 182 -9.75 11.22 20.82
C TRP A 182 -8.88 10.15 20.15
N PHE A 183 -7.63 10.45 19.80
CA PHE A 183 -6.70 9.49 19.19
C PHE A 183 -6.12 8.54 20.25
N VAL A 184 -5.94 9.05 21.47
CA VAL A 184 -5.54 8.24 22.63
C VAL A 184 -6.67 7.30 23.06
N ASP A 185 -7.92 7.72 22.88
CA ASP A 185 -9.11 6.91 23.17
C ASP A 185 -9.42 5.92 22.03
N GLU A 186 -8.90 6.18 20.82
CA GLU A 186 -9.05 5.30 19.66
C GLU A 186 -8.37 3.93 19.92
N LEU A 187 -9.02 2.85 19.47
CA LEU A 187 -8.47 1.50 19.61
C LEU A 187 -7.18 1.37 18.82
N LYS A 188 -6.20 0.68 19.40
CA LYS A 188 -4.92 0.43 18.73
C LYS A 188 -5.10 -0.69 17.70
N HIS A 189 -4.76 -0.42 16.44
CA HIS A 189 -4.64 -1.36 15.34
C HIS A 189 -3.76 -2.55 15.76
N GLY A 190 -4.21 -3.77 15.47
CA GLY A 190 -3.59 -5.02 15.94
C GLY A 190 -3.99 -5.50 17.35
N SER A 191 -4.76 -4.72 18.12
CA SER A 191 -5.24 -5.18 19.45
C SER A 191 -6.45 -6.11 19.36
N ASP A 192 -7.19 -6.06 18.26
CA ASP A 192 -8.42 -6.82 17.99
C ASP A 192 -8.48 -7.30 16.52
N ASP A 193 -7.41 -7.14 15.74
CA ASP A 193 -7.35 -7.69 14.38
C ASP A 193 -7.12 -9.19 14.51
N VAL A 194 -8.21 -9.97 14.47
CA VAL A 194 -8.12 -11.39 14.16
C VAL A 194 -7.38 -11.47 12.83
N GLU A 195 -6.26 -12.20 12.78
CA GLU A 195 -5.63 -12.54 11.51
C GLU A 195 -6.71 -13.13 10.61
N LEU A 196 -7.21 -12.32 9.68
CA LEU A 196 -8.17 -12.80 8.71
C LEU A 196 -7.45 -13.89 7.94
N THR A 197 -8.07 -15.06 7.88
CA THR A 197 -7.52 -16.14 7.08
C THR A 197 -7.33 -15.63 5.64
N PRO A 198 -6.38 -16.16 4.84
CA PRO A 198 -6.16 -15.67 3.48
C PRO A 198 -7.43 -15.62 2.60
N SER A 199 -8.43 -16.44 2.93
CA SER A 199 -9.78 -16.44 2.33
C SER A 199 -10.67 -15.25 2.70
N GLU A 200 -10.45 -14.63 3.86
CA GLU A 200 -11.19 -13.46 4.36
C GLU A 200 -10.50 -12.14 4.00
N ALA A 201 -9.17 -12.15 3.83
CA ALA A 201 -8.38 -10.99 3.40
C ALA A 201 -8.54 -10.64 1.90
N THR A 202 -9.10 -11.53 1.07
CA THR A 202 -9.25 -11.31 -0.38
C THR A 202 -10.17 -10.16 -0.79
N GLY A 203 -10.91 -9.55 0.14
CA GLY A 203 -11.70 -8.34 -0.11
C GLY A 203 -10.90 -7.02 -0.05
N TYR A 204 -9.64 -7.04 0.40
CA TYR A 204 -8.83 -5.85 0.69
C TYR A 204 -7.55 -5.74 -0.17
N LEU A 205 -7.41 -6.56 -1.22
CA LEU A 205 -6.30 -6.40 -2.16
C LEU A 205 -6.56 -5.20 -3.08
N LEU A 206 -6.03 -4.02 -2.71
CA LEU A 206 -6.01 -2.83 -3.57
C LEU A 206 -4.89 -2.84 -4.63
N CYS A 207 -4.11 -3.91 -4.73
CA CYS A 207 -3.07 -4.02 -5.75
C CYS A 207 -3.13 -5.39 -6.41
N ILE A 208 -3.89 -5.48 -7.50
CA ILE A 208 -3.53 -6.43 -8.55
C ILE A 208 -2.29 -5.81 -9.23
N PRO A 209 -1.16 -6.52 -9.32
CA PRO A 209 -0.03 -6.04 -10.09
C PRO A 209 -0.50 -5.80 -11.53
N GLN A 210 -0.53 -4.55 -11.96
CA GLN A 210 -0.61 -4.17 -13.37
C GLN A 210 0.72 -4.56 -14.04
N ALA A 211 0.96 -5.84 -14.16
CA ALA A 211 1.85 -6.36 -15.18
C ALA A 211 0.93 -6.93 -16.26
N GLU A 212 0.90 -6.26 -17.41
CA GLU A 212 0.23 -6.67 -18.64
C GLU A 212 -1.29 -6.49 -18.72
N ALA A 213 -1.73 -5.23 -18.73
CA ALA A 213 -2.67 -4.72 -19.73
C ALA A 213 -2.94 -3.25 -19.41
N SER A 214 -2.66 -2.38 -20.37
CA SER A 214 -3.32 -1.07 -20.41
C SER A 214 -4.82 -1.33 -20.28
N ALA A 215 -5.42 -0.96 -19.16
CA ALA A 215 -6.87 -0.98 -19.07
C ALA A 215 -7.34 0.03 -20.11
N PRO A 216 -8.03 -0.38 -21.20
CA PRO A 216 -8.53 0.58 -22.16
C PRO A 216 -9.44 1.55 -21.41
N GLU A 217 -9.29 2.84 -21.70
CA GLU A 217 -10.15 3.88 -21.18
C GLU A 217 -11.62 3.42 -21.28
N PRO A 218 -12.47 3.66 -20.25
CA PRO A 218 -13.86 3.18 -20.22
C PRO A 218 -14.70 3.55 -21.46
N VAL A 219 -14.21 4.54 -22.22
CA VAL A 219 -14.85 5.11 -23.41
C VAL A 219 -14.85 4.15 -24.60
N HIS A 220 -13.98 3.13 -24.65
CA HIS A 220 -13.88 2.23 -25.81
C HIS A 220 -14.64 0.90 -25.70
N ILE A 221 -15.08 0.52 -24.49
CA ILE A 221 -15.80 -0.74 -24.24
C ILE A 221 -17.14 -0.85 -25.01
N PRO A 222 -17.97 0.21 -25.17
CA PRO A 222 -19.26 0.09 -25.86
C PRO A 222 -19.13 -0.19 -27.37
N HIS A 223 -17.97 0.05 -27.96
CA HIS A 223 -17.74 -0.05 -29.41
C HIS A 223 -16.83 -1.22 -29.78
N ASP A 224 -16.40 -2.02 -28.81
CA ASP A 224 -15.54 -3.16 -29.05
C ASP A 224 -16.37 -4.38 -29.43
N THR A 225 -16.45 -4.66 -30.74
CA THR A 225 -17.18 -5.81 -31.30
C THR A 225 -16.51 -7.16 -31.02
N THR A 226 -15.36 -7.17 -30.34
CA THR A 226 -14.66 -8.40 -29.94
C THR A 226 -15.10 -8.91 -28.57
N ILE A 227 -15.83 -8.11 -27.81
CA ILE A 227 -16.37 -8.47 -26.50
C ILE A 227 -17.75 -9.13 -26.71
N ASP A 228 -17.96 -10.27 -26.05
CA ASP A 228 -19.24 -10.97 -26.07
C ASP A 228 -20.34 -10.12 -25.42
N ASP A 229 -21.53 -10.06 -26.02
CA ASP A 229 -22.65 -9.24 -25.55
C ASP A 229 -23.11 -9.63 -24.12
N ASP A 230 -22.80 -10.84 -23.68
CA ASP A 230 -23.04 -11.33 -22.31
C ASP A 230 -21.93 -10.96 -21.30
N ASP A 231 -20.84 -10.29 -21.73
CA ASP A 231 -19.78 -9.81 -20.85
C ASP A 231 -20.30 -8.70 -19.92
N TYR A 232 -20.00 -8.84 -18.63
CA TYR A 232 -20.42 -7.90 -17.60
C TYR A 232 -19.92 -6.47 -17.86
N ARG A 233 -18.79 -6.30 -18.56
CA ARG A 233 -18.21 -4.98 -18.87
C ARG A 233 -19.11 -4.21 -19.83
N GLN A 234 -19.65 -4.87 -20.86
CA GLN A 234 -20.54 -4.28 -21.85
C GLN A 234 -21.89 -3.92 -21.22
N ARG A 235 -22.42 -4.79 -20.35
CA ARG A 235 -23.64 -4.52 -19.57
C ARG A 235 -23.49 -3.33 -18.62
N VAL A 236 -22.34 -3.22 -17.95
CA VAL A 236 -22.06 -2.10 -17.05
C VAL A 236 -21.83 -0.80 -17.82
N SER A 237 -21.16 -0.84 -18.99
CA SER A 237 -21.01 0.35 -19.82
C SER A 237 -22.35 0.83 -20.37
N VAL A 238 -23.20 -0.06 -20.88
CA VAL A 238 -24.55 0.29 -21.36
C VAL A 238 -25.37 0.91 -20.23
N TRP A 239 -25.39 0.28 -19.06
CA TRP A 239 -26.07 0.84 -17.88
C TRP A 239 -25.53 2.23 -17.50
N ALA A 240 -24.21 2.44 -17.51
CA ALA A 240 -23.60 3.72 -17.16
C ALA A 240 -23.92 4.85 -18.15
N PHE A 241 -24.15 4.53 -19.43
CA PHE A 241 -24.53 5.49 -20.46
C PHE A 241 -26.06 5.72 -20.56
N GLU A 242 -26.87 4.76 -20.10
CA GLU A 242 -28.33 4.90 -20.02
C GLU A 242 -28.81 5.73 -18.83
N VAL A 243 -28.00 5.84 -17.77
CA VAL A 243 -28.31 6.67 -16.60
C VAL A 243 -27.95 8.13 -16.89
N ASP A 244 -28.96 9.00 -16.96
CA ASP A 244 -28.73 10.45 -17.08
C ASP A 244 -27.89 10.93 -15.88
N PRO A 245 -26.68 11.48 -16.09
CA PRO A 245 -25.80 11.94 -15.02
C PRO A 245 -26.40 13.11 -14.21
N LYS A 246 -27.47 13.73 -14.69
CA LYS A 246 -28.22 14.77 -13.98
C LYS A 246 -29.50 14.26 -13.31
N SER A 247 -29.83 12.98 -13.47
CA SER A 247 -30.98 12.39 -12.79
C SER A 247 -30.75 12.40 -11.28
N LYS A 248 -31.79 12.78 -10.53
CA LYS A 248 -31.77 12.64 -9.08
C LYS A 248 -31.94 11.16 -8.76
N PRO A 249 -31.13 10.56 -7.88
CA PRO A 249 -31.29 9.17 -7.50
C PRO A 249 -32.71 8.96 -6.99
N GLU A 250 -33.36 7.87 -7.43
CA GLU A 250 -34.66 7.49 -6.89
C GLU A 250 -34.56 7.40 -5.37
N THR A 251 -35.57 7.96 -4.68
CA THR A 251 -35.65 7.91 -3.23
C THR A 251 -35.70 6.44 -2.82
N GLU A 252 -34.58 5.92 -2.30
CA GLU A 252 -34.50 4.53 -1.90
C GLU A 252 -35.68 4.22 -0.96
N PRO A 253 -36.40 3.10 -1.18
CA PRO A 253 -37.41 2.67 -0.22
C PRO A 253 -36.76 2.59 1.16
N PRO A 254 -37.46 2.97 2.24
CA PRO A 254 -36.90 2.99 3.58
C PRO A 254 -36.27 1.64 3.87
N ARG A 255 -34.93 1.59 3.83
CA ARG A 255 -34.18 0.37 4.07
C ARG A 255 -34.54 -0.04 5.48
N SER A 256 -35.06 -1.25 5.64
CA SER A 256 -35.07 -1.92 6.94
C SER A 256 -33.69 -1.72 7.56
N PRO A 257 -33.58 -1.31 8.84
CA PRO A 257 -32.33 -0.88 9.43
C PRO A 257 -31.25 -1.90 9.10
N LEU A 258 -30.30 -1.48 8.26
CA LEU A 258 -29.16 -2.29 7.88
C LEU A 258 -28.51 -2.72 9.19
N GLN A 259 -28.59 -4.02 9.51
CA GLN A 259 -27.81 -4.57 10.59
C GLN A 259 -26.36 -4.43 10.17
N LEU A 260 -25.72 -3.34 10.61
CA LEU A 260 -24.29 -3.16 10.52
C LEU A 260 -23.67 -4.43 11.11
N ARG A 261 -22.79 -5.08 10.33
CA ARG A 261 -21.88 -6.12 10.83
C ARG A 261 -21.02 -5.48 11.91
N ARG A 262 -21.54 -5.47 13.13
CA ARG A 262 -20.77 -5.17 14.34
C ARG A 262 -20.21 -6.50 14.80
N SER A 263 -18.98 -6.50 15.29
CA SER A 263 -18.44 -7.65 16.00
C SER A 263 -19.44 -8.09 17.08
N ASP A 264 -19.63 -9.40 17.24
CA ASP A 264 -20.60 -9.94 18.21
C ASP A 264 -20.37 -9.37 19.61
N ARG A 265 -19.11 -9.10 19.96
CA ARG A 265 -18.71 -8.45 21.22
C ARG A 265 -19.18 -6.99 21.36
N LEU A 266 -19.19 -6.19 20.28
CA LEU A 266 -19.76 -4.83 20.32
C LEU A 266 -21.29 -4.87 20.39
N ARG A 267 -21.92 -5.91 19.80
CA ARG A 267 -23.35 -6.16 19.98
C ARG A 267 -23.67 -6.55 21.41
N GLU A 268 -22.88 -7.44 22.02
CA GLU A 268 -23.02 -7.84 23.43
C GLU A 268 -22.82 -6.68 24.40
N LYS A 269 -21.84 -5.80 24.14
CA LYS A 269 -21.62 -4.60 24.96
C LYS A 269 -22.71 -3.53 24.79
N ALA A 270 -23.20 -3.32 23.57
CA ALA A 270 -24.18 -2.27 23.29
C ALA A 270 -25.62 -2.71 23.60
N CYS A 271 -25.93 -3.99 23.46
CA CYS A 271 -27.26 -4.58 23.64
C CYS A 271 -27.16 -5.95 24.37
N PRO A 272 -26.87 -5.98 25.68
CA PRO A 272 -26.65 -7.22 26.44
C PRO A 272 -27.89 -8.13 26.54
N TYR A 273 -29.07 -7.63 26.21
CA TYR A 273 -30.34 -8.38 26.22
C TYR A 273 -30.88 -8.70 24.83
N ALA A 274 -30.16 -8.37 23.75
CA ALA A 274 -30.59 -8.74 22.41
C ALA A 274 -30.44 -10.24 22.22
N SER A 275 -31.48 -10.88 21.67
CA SER A 275 -31.42 -12.30 21.28
C SER A 275 -30.19 -12.56 20.42
N PRO A 276 -29.42 -13.64 20.69
CA PRO A 276 -28.28 -13.98 19.85
C PRO A 276 -28.76 -14.13 18.40
N SER A 277 -28.03 -13.50 17.47
CA SER A 277 -28.31 -13.69 16.05
C SER A 277 -28.30 -15.19 15.74
N PRO A 278 -29.22 -15.70 14.90
CA PRO A 278 -29.15 -17.07 14.44
C PRO A 278 -27.74 -17.33 13.90
N GLN A 279 -27.12 -18.44 14.33
CA GLN A 279 -25.78 -18.85 13.89
C GLN A 279 -25.80 -19.13 12.39
N HIS A 280 -25.82 -18.08 11.58
CA HIS A 280 -25.62 -18.18 10.15
C HIS A 280 -24.11 -18.15 9.91
N CYS A 281 -23.62 -19.36 9.63
CA CYS A 281 -22.26 -19.69 9.26
C CYS A 281 -21.28 -19.56 10.44
N ALA A 282 -21.04 -20.70 11.10
CA ALA A 282 -19.73 -20.96 11.67
C ALA A 282 -18.67 -20.57 10.64
N THR A 283 -17.60 -19.93 11.12
CA THR A 283 -16.31 -19.73 10.44
C THR A 283 -16.10 -20.72 9.29
N PRO A 284 -15.59 -20.31 8.11
CA PRO A 284 -15.29 -21.28 7.06
C PRO A 284 -14.21 -22.24 7.60
N LEU A 285 -14.68 -23.39 8.08
CA LEU A 285 -13.85 -24.56 8.32
C LEU A 285 -13.10 -24.79 7.01
N SER A 286 -11.78 -24.98 7.12
CA SER A 286 -10.93 -25.33 6.00
C SER A 286 -11.64 -26.34 5.10
N PRO A 287 -11.54 -26.22 3.76
CA PRO A 287 -12.31 -27.07 2.85
C PRO A 287 -12.18 -28.53 3.26
N PRO A 288 -13.31 -29.27 3.36
CA PRO A 288 -13.32 -30.59 3.97
C PRO A 288 -12.29 -31.50 3.29
N ARG A 289 -11.24 -31.88 4.03
CA ARG A 289 -10.16 -32.76 3.53
C ARG A 289 -10.69 -34.14 3.07
N ARG A 290 -11.92 -34.50 3.49
CA ARG A 290 -12.61 -35.71 3.04
C ARG A 290 -13.85 -35.33 2.25
N VAL A 291 -13.69 -35.38 0.93
CA VAL A 291 -14.79 -35.26 -0.02
C VAL A 291 -15.55 -36.60 -0.08
N PRO A 292 -16.89 -36.61 -0.10
CA PRO A 292 -17.68 -37.81 -0.37
C PRO A 292 -17.18 -38.55 -1.62
N PRO A 293 -17.11 -39.89 -1.64
CA PRO A 293 -16.56 -40.67 -2.76
C PRO A 293 -17.15 -40.29 -4.12
N ALA A 294 -18.45 -39.95 -4.17
CA ALA A 294 -19.18 -39.55 -5.38
C ALA A 294 -18.65 -38.25 -6.04
N LEU A 295 -17.96 -37.39 -5.30
CA LEU A 295 -17.39 -36.14 -5.81
C LEU A 295 -15.89 -36.25 -6.12
N ARG A 296 -15.23 -37.35 -5.75
CA ARG A 296 -13.79 -37.57 -6.01
C ARG A 296 -13.48 -37.85 -7.48
N TYR A 297 -14.41 -38.47 -8.21
CA TYR A 297 -14.22 -38.87 -9.61
C TYR A 297 -14.96 -37.99 -10.61
N ARG A 298 -15.48 -36.85 -10.15
CA ARG A 298 -16.20 -35.91 -11.01
C ARG A 298 -15.20 -35.07 -11.79
N ASP A 299 -15.28 -35.13 -13.12
CA ASP A 299 -14.65 -34.17 -14.02
C ASP A 299 -15.43 -32.84 -13.99
N PRO A 300 -14.90 -31.77 -13.39
CA PRO A 300 -15.53 -30.45 -13.32
C PRO A 300 -15.68 -29.79 -14.68
N LEU A 301 -14.87 -30.14 -15.68
CA LEU A 301 -14.95 -29.56 -17.03
C LEU A 301 -16.13 -30.15 -17.81
N ARG A 302 -16.35 -31.46 -17.71
CA ARG A 302 -17.48 -32.14 -18.37
C ARG A 302 -18.80 -31.99 -17.62
N ARG A 303 -18.77 -31.92 -16.30
CA ARG A 303 -19.96 -31.76 -15.45
C ARG A 303 -19.68 -30.72 -14.37
N PRO A 304 -19.79 -29.42 -14.68
CA PRO A 304 -19.44 -28.38 -13.73
C PRO A 304 -20.32 -28.44 -12.47
N PRO A 305 -19.77 -28.13 -11.29
CA PRO A 305 -20.50 -28.20 -10.02
C PRO A 305 -21.81 -27.41 -10.06
N ALA A 306 -22.86 -27.87 -9.37
CA ALA A 306 -24.19 -27.25 -9.44
C ALA A 306 -24.20 -25.76 -9.03
N TRP A 307 -23.21 -25.32 -8.24
CA TRP A 307 -23.05 -23.92 -7.85
C TRP A 307 -22.63 -23.01 -9.01
N THR A 308 -22.01 -23.53 -10.09
CA THR A 308 -21.64 -22.72 -11.25
C THR A 308 -22.86 -22.23 -12.04
N LYS A 309 -24.03 -22.84 -11.82
CA LYS A 309 -25.31 -22.47 -12.46
C LYS A 309 -26.20 -21.60 -11.57
N ARG A 310 -25.79 -21.31 -10.33
CA ARG A 310 -26.55 -20.47 -9.39
C ARG A 310 -26.02 -19.04 -9.47
N ASN A 311 -26.92 -18.06 -9.49
CA ASN A 311 -26.54 -16.65 -9.44
C ASN A 311 -25.76 -16.38 -8.16
N GLY A 312 -24.51 -15.92 -8.31
CA GLY A 312 -23.54 -15.77 -7.21
C GLY A 312 -22.53 -16.89 -7.18
N GLY A 313 -21.48 -16.78 -8.01
CA GLY A 313 -20.32 -17.67 -8.00
C GLY A 313 -19.41 -17.39 -6.81
N PHE A 314 -19.86 -17.74 -5.60
CA PHE A 314 -19.09 -17.52 -4.38
C PHE A 314 -18.65 -18.84 -3.75
N PRO A 315 -17.42 -18.88 -3.18
CA PRO A 315 -16.98 -20.00 -2.38
C PRO A 315 -17.97 -20.27 -1.25
N THR A 316 -18.37 -21.53 -1.09
CA THR A 316 -19.20 -21.97 0.03
C THR A 316 -18.38 -22.88 0.95
N PRO A 317 -18.78 -23.07 2.22
CA PRO A 317 -18.11 -24.00 3.14
C PRO A 317 -18.05 -25.46 2.65
N ARG A 318 -18.80 -25.79 1.58
CA ARG A 318 -18.85 -27.11 0.96
C ARG A 318 -17.89 -27.27 -0.23
N PHE A 319 -17.13 -26.24 -0.60
CA PHE A 319 -16.16 -26.33 -1.68
C PHE A 319 -15.09 -27.36 -1.35
N CYS A 320 -14.92 -28.35 -2.22
CA CYS A 320 -13.78 -29.24 -2.15
C CYS A 320 -12.54 -28.58 -2.79
N SER A 321 -11.36 -29.19 -2.61
CA SER A 321 -10.14 -28.72 -3.28
C SER A 321 -10.28 -28.68 -4.81
N ASN A 322 -11.06 -29.59 -5.39
CA ASN A 322 -11.33 -29.62 -6.83
C ASN A 322 -12.28 -28.47 -7.26
N ASP A 323 -13.26 -28.09 -6.42
CA ASP A 323 -14.10 -26.91 -6.63
C ASP A 323 -13.27 -25.63 -6.53
N TRP A 324 -12.33 -25.57 -5.59
CA TRP A 324 -11.42 -24.43 -5.42
C TRP A 324 -10.49 -24.25 -6.61
N ALA A 325 -9.88 -25.33 -7.11
CA ALA A 325 -9.04 -25.29 -8.30
C ALA A 325 -9.83 -24.88 -9.55
N TYR A 326 -11.06 -25.39 -9.69
CA TYR A 326 -11.94 -25.01 -10.78
C TYR A 326 -12.41 -23.55 -10.66
N PHE A 327 -12.71 -23.08 -9.45
CA PHE A 327 -13.14 -21.71 -9.20
C PHE A 327 -12.04 -20.68 -9.47
N ARG A 328 -10.82 -20.91 -8.97
CA ARG A 328 -9.70 -19.95 -9.09
C ARG A 328 -8.96 -20.03 -10.42
N TYR A 329 -8.78 -21.23 -10.94
CA TYR A 329 -7.87 -21.48 -12.06
C TYR A 329 -8.54 -22.17 -13.25
N ARG A 330 -9.85 -22.47 -13.18
CA ARG A 330 -10.58 -23.25 -14.19
C ARG A 330 -9.95 -24.62 -14.48
N VAL A 331 -9.20 -25.18 -13.52
CA VAL A 331 -8.48 -26.45 -13.65
C VAL A 331 -9.11 -27.53 -12.76
N ALA A 332 -9.06 -28.78 -13.20
CA ALA A 332 -9.52 -29.94 -12.45
C ALA A 332 -8.32 -30.75 -11.93
N LEU A 333 -8.17 -30.84 -10.59
CA LEU A 333 -7.09 -31.58 -9.94
C LEU A 333 -7.20 -33.11 -10.14
N ASN A 334 -8.42 -33.59 -10.41
CA ASN A 334 -8.70 -35.02 -10.57
C ASN A 334 -8.93 -35.42 -12.04
N ALA A 335 -8.63 -34.54 -13.00
CA ALA A 335 -8.74 -34.89 -14.41
C ALA A 335 -7.75 -36.03 -14.72
N PRO A 336 -8.18 -37.12 -15.38
CA PRO A 336 -7.24 -38.12 -15.87
C PRO A 336 -6.24 -37.42 -16.79
N ARG A 337 -4.94 -37.71 -16.62
CA ARG A 337 -3.92 -37.24 -17.55
C ARG A 337 -4.32 -37.72 -18.94
N VAL A 338 -4.54 -36.77 -19.84
CA VAL A 338 -4.71 -37.09 -21.25
C VAL A 338 -3.36 -37.60 -21.72
N THR A 339 -3.26 -38.91 -21.95
CA THR A 339 -2.21 -39.55 -22.75
C THR A 339 -2.61 -39.54 -24.19
#